data_AF-A0A351C2Z6-F1
#
_entry.id   AF-A0A351C2Z6-F1
#
_cell.length_a   1.000
_cell.length_b   1.000
_cell.length_c   1.000
_cell.angle_alpha   90.00
_cell.angle_beta   90.00
_cell.angle_gamma   90.00
#
_symmetry.space_group_name_H-M   'P 1'
#
loop_
_entity.id
_entity.type
_entity.pdbx_description
1 polymer ?
#
loop_
_entity_poly.entity_id
_entity_poly.type
_entity_poly.pdbx_seq_one_letter_code
_entity_poly.pdbx_strand_id
1 'polypeptide(L)'
;MFGFKPDTVIPPTYILDKQALEKLRQCGITMLQSSNRLLSSDGRRYNIPYYRKRKGFVWSVRNARLDPHEDYGFNSDQCIADIGKAFNNRLPAIIDFHRVNISGRYAPAYRDKTLSELKKLFDKIYSQWSDVKFLNSSELNKIIWQPETR
;
A
#
# COMPACT_ATOMS: atom_id res chain seq x y z
N MET A 1 -14.05 18.69 7.24
CA MET A 1 -13.39 17.36 7.13
C MET A 1 -14.36 16.40 6.47
N PHE A 2 -13.91 15.43 5.66
CA PHE A 2 -14.71 14.67 4.66
C PHE A 2 -15.85 13.76 5.18
N GLY A 3 -16.32 13.93 6.42
CA GLY A 3 -17.48 13.20 6.95
C GLY A 3 -17.24 11.72 7.31
N PHE A 4 -16.01 11.22 7.17
CA PHE A 4 -15.64 9.85 7.57
C PHE A 4 -14.48 9.86 8.57
N LYS A 5 -14.43 8.81 9.40
CA LYS A 5 -13.33 8.54 10.33
C LYS A 5 -12.36 7.53 9.68
N PRO A 6 -11.06 7.85 9.56
CA PRO A 6 -10.09 6.89 9.03
C PRO A 6 -9.89 5.74 10.01
N ASP A 7 -9.75 4.54 9.48
CA ASP A 7 -9.45 3.29 10.19
C ASP A 7 -8.04 2.75 9.85
N THR A 8 -7.37 3.38 8.89
CA THR A 8 -6.00 3.05 8.47
C THR A 8 -5.13 4.31 8.41
N VAL A 9 -3.82 4.15 8.59
CA VAL A 9 -2.85 5.25 8.47
C VAL A 9 -1.57 4.77 7.81
N ILE A 10 -0.90 5.66 7.07
CA ILE A 10 0.48 5.46 6.61
C ILE A 10 1.37 6.53 7.23
N PRO A 11 2.47 6.16 7.91
CA PRO A 11 3.42 7.14 8.43
C PRO A 11 4.14 7.86 7.28
N PRO A 12 4.32 9.19 7.35
CA PRO A 12 5.13 9.92 6.38
C PRO A 12 6.55 9.34 6.38
N THR A 13 7.15 9.25 5.19
CA THR A 13 8.51 8.72 4.95
C THR A 13 8.79 7.34 5.57
N TYR A 14 7.75 6.60 5.96
CA TYR A 14 7.84 5.31 6.65
C TYR A 14 8.61 5.41 7.99
N ILE A 15 8.47 6.52 8.71
CA ILE A 15 8.98 6.68 10.09
C ILE A 15 7.82 6.58 11.09
N LEU A 16 7.91 5.63 12.03
CA LEU A 16 6.91 5.39 13.06
C LEU A 16 7.55 5.03 14.39
N ASP A 17 7.31 5.85 15.42
CA ASP A 17 7.76 5.53 16.78
C ASP A 17 6.71 4.78 17.57
N LYS A 18 7.16 3.85 18.43
CA LYS A 18 6.27 3.04 19.29
C LYS A 18 5.34 3.88 20.15
N GLN A 19 5.78 5.08 20.55
CA GLN A 19 4.99 6.03 21.35
C GLN A 19 3.73 6.52 20.62
N ALA A 20 3.74 6.52 19.28
CA ALA A 20 2.58 6.90 18.47
C ALA A 20 1.51 5.80 18.44
N LEU A 21 1.86 4.53 18.67
CA LEU A 21 0.95 3.40 18.53
C LEU A 21 -0.25 3.51 19.45
N GLU A 22 -0.05 3.89 20.72
CA GLU A 22 -1.16 4.02 21.67
C GLU A 22 -2.13 5.14 21.26
N LYS A 23 -1.61 6.27 20.79
CA LYS A 23 -2.44 7.38 20.28
C LYS A 23 -3.23 6.96 19.04
N LEU A 24 -2.60 6.26 18.11
CA LEU A 24 -3.28 5.76 16.89
C LEU A 24 -4.43 4.80 17.24
N ARG A 25 -4.21 3.92 18.22
CA ARG A 25 -5.25 3.01 18.73
C ARG A 25 -6.43 3.77 19.33
N GLN A 26 -6.17 4.79 20.16
CA GLN A 26 -7.19 5.66 20.74
C GLN A 26 -7.97 6.43 19.67
N CYS A 27 -7.32 6.80 18.57
CA CYS A 27 -7.97 7.39 17.41
C CYS A 27 -8.84 6.40 16.61
N GLY A 28 -8.86 5.11 16.96
CA GLY A 28 -9.62 4.07 16.27
C GLY A 28 -8.94 3.53 15.00
N ILE A 29 -7.64 3.77 14.85
CA ILE A 29 -6.85 3.16 13.77
C ILE A 29 -6.65 1.69 14.09
N THR A 30 -6.90 0.85 13.08
CA THR A 30 -6.84 -0.61 13.17
C THR A 30 -5.84 -1.21 12.18
N MET A 31 -5.50 -0.50 11.09
CA MET A 31 -4.43 -0.89 10.17
C MET A 31 -3.32 0.16 10.05
N LEU A 32 -2.08 -0.30 10.15
CA LEU A 32 -0.87 0.47 9.88
C LEU A 32 -0.34 0.06 8.51
N GLN A 33 -0.36 0.98 7.57
CA GLN A 33 0.27 0.81 6.26
C GLN A 33 1.76 1.13 6.36
N SER A 34 2.59 0.37 5.65
CA SER A 34 4.03 0.53 5.67
C SER A 34 4.67 0.29 4.30
N SER A 35 5.99 0.38 4.29
CA SER A 35 6.89 -0.09 3.24
C SER A 35 7.89 -1.08 3.87
N ASN A 36 8.62 -1.85 3.05
CA ASN A 36 9.80 -2.58 3.48
C ASN A 36 10.91 -1.68 4.11
N ARG A 37 10.74 -0.35 4.06
CA ARG A 37 11.59 0.67 4.68
C ARG A 37 11.05 1.24 6.00
N LEU A 38 10.10 0.60 6.68
CA LEU A 38 9.56 1.12 7.94
C LEU A 38 10.63 1.16 9.05
N LEU A 39 10.89 2.36 9.58
CA LEU A 39 11.86 2.64 10.65
C LEU A 39 11.21 3.37 11.82
N SER A 40 11.83 3.32 13.00
CA SER A 40 11.65 4.35 14.03
C SER A 40 12.58 5.54 13.80
N SER A 41 12.34 6.65 14.50
CA SER A 41 13.13 7.88 14.39
C SER A 41 14.61 7.69 14.77
N ASP A 42 14.92 6.68 15.58
CA ASP A 42 16.28 6.25 15.93
C ASP A 42 16.92 5.32 14.87
N GLY A 43 16.27 5.09 13.73
CA GLY A 43 16.77 4.28 12.62
C GLY A 43 16.58 2.78 12.76
N ARG A 44 15.89 2.28 13.79
CA ARG A 44 15.64 0.83 13.93
C ARG A 44 14.55 0.35 12.98
N ARG A 45 14.81 -0.76 12.29
CA ARG A 45 13.84 -1.42 11.42
C ARG A 45 12.77 -2.15 12.22
N TYR A 46 11.54 -2.09 11.73
CA TYR A 46 10.47 -2.95 12.20
C TYR A 46 10.57 -4.33 11.56
N ASN A 47 10.66 -5.37 12.40
CA ASN A 47 10.49 -6.76 11.97
C ASN A 47 9.09 -7.23 12.37
N ILE A 48 8.09 -7.00 11.50
CA ILE A 48 6.70 -7.35 11.76
C ILE A 48 6.16 -8.19 10.61
N PRO A 49 5.54 -9.35 10.91
CA PRO A 49 4.79 -10.10 9.91
C PRO A 49 3.61 -9.27 9.38
N TYR A 50 3.57 -9.06 8.08
CA TYR A 50 2.47 -8.32 7.43
C TYR A 50 1.19 -9.16 7.30
N TYR A 51 0.08 -8.45 7.16
CA TYR A 51 -1.28 -8.97 6.97
C TYR A 51 -1.77 -9.88 8.10
N ARG A 52 -1.27 -9.62 9.31
CA ARG A 52 -1.69 -10.29 10.55
C ARG A 52 -1.86 -9.26 11.67
N LYS A 53 -2.77 -9.54 12.60
CA LYS A 53 -2.96 -8.74 13.81
C LYS A 53 -1.75 -8.91 14.75
N ARG A 54 -1.05 -7.82 15.04
CA ARG A 54 0.07 -7.75 15.98
C ARG A 54 0.06 -6.42 16.72
N LYS A 55 0.26 -6.46 18.04
CA LYS A 55 0.28 -5.26 18.90
C LYS A 55 -0.96 -4.37 18.73
N GLY A 56 -2.12 -4.98 18.52
CA GLY A 56 -3.40 -4.26 18.35
C GLY A 56 -3.67 -3.71 16.95
N PHE A 57 -2.81 -3.98 15.96
CA PHE A 57 -2.97 -3.49 14.58
C PHE A 57 -2.86 -4.61 13.56
N VAL A 58 -3.51 -4.47 12.42
CA VAL A 58 -3.10 -5.13 11.17
C VAL A 58 -1.96 -4.32 10.57
N TRP A 59 -0.87 -4.98 10.21
CA TRP A 59 0.27 -4.33 9.56
C TRP A 59 0.23 -4.66 8.07
N SER A 60 0.03 -3.69 7.19
CA SER A 60 0.06 -3.89 5.74
C SER A 60 1.32 -3.29 5.13
N VAL A 61 1.77 -3.81 3.99
CA VAL A 61 2.99 -3.34 3.31
C VAL A 61 2.71 -3.07 1.85
N ARG A 62 3.18 -1.91 1.34
CA ARG A 62 3.25 -1.67 -0.10
C ARG A 62 4.31 -2.59 -0.70
N ASN A 63 3.87 -3.57 -1.48
CA ASN A 63 4.70 -4.66 -2.03
C ASN A 63 4.75 -4.68 -3.56
N ALA A 64 4.09 -3.73 -4.23
CA ALA A 64 4.26 -3.44 -5.65
C ALA A 64 4.38 -1.91 -5.83
N ARG A 65 5.03 -1.45 -6.89
CA ARG A 65 5.18 -0.01 -7.17
C ARG A 65 5.01 0.28 -8.66
N LEU A 66 4.31 1.36 -8.96
CA LEU A 66 4.23 1.94 -10.30
C LEU A 66 4.65 3.41 -10.23
N ASP A 67 5.88 3.67 -10.66
CA ASP A 67 6.48 5.00 -10.66
C ASP A 67 7.53 5.05 -11.78
N PRO A 68 7.10 5.19 -13.05
CA PRO A 68 7.92 4.91 -14.25
C PRO A 68 8.92 6.03 -14.58
N HIS A 69 9.56 6.59 -13.55
CA HIS A 69 10.72 7.45 -13.68
C HIS A 69 11.85 6.64 -14.32
N GLU A 70 12.62 7.29 -15.17
CA GLU A 70 13.63 6.64 -16.02
C GLU A 70 14.72 5.97 -15.18
N ASP A 71 15.09 6.57 -14.06
CA ASP A 71 16.13 6.06 -13.16
C ASP A 71 15.71 4.89 -12.27
N TYR A 72 14.41 4.61 -12.12
CA TYR A 72 13.92 3.73 -11.05
C TYR A 72 13.43 2.36 -11.53
N GLY A 73 13.08 2.21 -12.80
CA GLY A 73 12.62 0.93 -13.37
C GLY A 73 11.28 0.42 -12.82
N PHE A 74 10.50 1.24 -12.09
CA PHE A 74 9.18 0.84 -11.56
C PHE A 74 8.07 1.03 -12.60
N ASN A 75 8.18 0.30 -13.71
CA ASN A 75 7.20 0.28 -14.81
C ASN A 75 6.10 -0.79 -14.59
N SER A 76 5.18 -0.89 -15.56
CA SER A 76 4.07 -1.84 -15.50
C SER A 76 4.53 -3.31 -15.43
N ASP A 77 5.56 -3.70 -16.19
CA ASP A 77 6.08 -5.08 -16.17
C ASP A 77 6.65 -5.48 -14.80
N GLN A 78 7.45 -4.59 -14.19
CA GLN A 78 7.98 -4.81 -12.86
C GLN A 78 6.85 -4.86 -11.81
N CYS A 79 5.86 -3.98 -11.93
CA CYS A 79 4.70 -3.97 -11.05
C CYS A 79 3.89 -5.29 -11.16
N ILE A 80 3.67 -5.81 -12.37
CA ILE A 80 3.03 -7.12 -12.62
C ILE A 80 3.82 -8.25 -11.99
N ALA A 81 5.15 -8.25 -12.13
CA ALA A 81 6.00 -9.26 -11.50
C ALA A 81 5.85 -9.26 -9.98
N ASP A 82 5.77 -8.08 -9.36
CA ASP A 82 5.60 -7.94 -7.92
C ASP A 82 4.19 -8.33 -7.44
N ILE A 83 3.14 -8.02 -8.22
CA ILE A 83 1.77 -8.53 -7.99
C ILE A 83 1.77 -10.07 -8.02
N GLY A 84 2.42 -10.67 -9.02
CA GLY A 84 2.54 -12.12 -9.14
C GLY A 84 3.25 -12.74 -7.93
N LYS A 85 4.34 -12.13 -7.44
CA LYS A 85 5.00 -12.57 -6.20
C LYS A 85 4.06 -12.49 -5.00
N ALA A 86 3.28 -11.42 -4.85
CA ALA A 86 2.34 -11.28 -3.75
C ALA A 86 1.27 -12.39 -3.78
N PHE A 87 0.64 -12.61 -4.94
CA PHE A 87 -0.39 -13.63 -5.10
C PHE A 87 0.14 -15.05 -4.93
N ASN A 88 1.34 -15.36 -5.44
CA ASN A 88 2.00 -16.66 -5.23
C ASN A 88 2.25 -16.94 -3.74
N ASN A 89 2.48 -15.89 -2.94
CA ASN A 89 2.63 -15.99 -1.48
C ASN A 89 1.29 -15.88 -0.72
N ARG A 90 0.14 -15.88 -1.42
CA ARG A 90 -1.20 -15.71 -0.85
C ARG A 90 -1.35 -14.41 -0.04
N LEU A 91 -0.72 -13.34 -0.51
CA LEU A 91 -0.79 -12.00 0.06
C LEU A 91 -1.53 -11.05 -0.90
N PRO A 92 -2.21 -10.02 -0.40
CA PRO A 92 -2.72 -8.96 -1.27
C PRO A 92 -1.55 -8.19 -1.91
N ALA A 93 -1.78 -7.69 -3.12
CA ALA A 93 -0.86 -6.76 -3.78
C ALA A 93 -1.31 -5.32 -3.52
N ILE A 94 -0.45 -4.52 -2.88
CA ILE A 94 -0.68 -3.10 -2.62
C ILE A 94 0.28 -2.29 -3.48
N ILE A 95 -0.28 -1.62 -4.48
CA ILE A 95 0.46 -0.83 -5.46
C ILE A 95 0.73 0.58 -4.90
N ASP A 96 2.01 0.93 -4.79
CA ASP A 96 2.48 2.27 -4.45
C ASP A 96 2.58 3.15 -5.69
N PHE A 97 1.99 4.33 -5.62
CA PHE A 97 2.17 5.41 -6.60
C PHE A 97 1.94 6.76 -5.92
N HIS A 98 2.45 7.83 -6.53
CA HIS A 98 2.37 9.19 -6.03
C HIS A 98 1.36 10.02 -6.82
N ARG A 99 0.88 11.14 -6.22
CA ARG A 99 -0.02 12.07 -6.92
C ARG A 99 0.57 12.57 -8.24
N VAL A 100 1.89 12.80 -8.32
CA VAL A 100 2.56 13.29 -9.54
C VAL A 100 2.43 12.31 -10.72
N ASN A 101 2.21 11.01 -10.44
CA ASN A 101 1.97 10.00 -11.46
C ASN A 101 0.63 10.18 -12.19
N ILE A 102 -0.34 10.88 -11.58
CA ILE A 102 -1.69 11.05 -12.15
C ILE A 102 -2.09 12.53 -12.33
N SER A 103 -1.46 13.44 -11.58
CA SER A 103 -1.75 14.87 -11.61
C SER A 103 -0.73 15.62 -12.48
N GLY A 104 -1.17 16.18 -13.60
CA GLY A 104 -0.31 16.75 -14.64
C GLY A 104 0.03 18.23 -14.55
N ARG A 105 -0.25 18.93 -13.44
CA ARG A 105 -0.05 20.40 -13.37
C ARG A 105 1.40 20.84 -13.61
N TYR A 106 2.37 20.10 -13.08
CA TYR A 106 3.79 20.48 -13.12
C TYR A 106 4.64 19.59 -14.04
N ALA A 107 4.20 18.37 -14.31
CA ALA A 107 4.94 17.39 -15.13
C ALA A 107 3.97 16.57 -16.01
N PRO A 108 3.30 17.20 -17.01
CA PRO A 108 2.28 16.53 -17.83
C PRO A 108 2.84 15.34 -18.61
N ALA A 109 4.07 15.42 -19.13
CA ALA A 109 4.72 14.30 -19.81
C ALA A 109 4.90 13.08 -18.89
N TYR A 110 5.27 13.31 -17.62
CA TYR A 110 5.42 12.25 -16.63
C TYR A 110 4.07 11.61 -16.27
N ARG A 111 3.03 12.43 -16.14
CA ARG A 111 1.64 11.94 -16.01
C ARG A 111 1.27 11.07 -17.20
N ASP A 112 1.45 11.54 -18.43
CA ASP A 112 1.01 10.84 -19.64
C ASP A 112 1.71 9.49 -19.80
N LYS A 113 3.02 9.45 -19.53
CA LYS A 113 3.79 8.21 -19.43
C LYS A 113 3.19 7.27 -18.38
N THR A 114 2.91 7.78 -17.19
CA THR A 114 2.38 6.92 -16.12
C THR A 114 0.94 6.46 -16.39
N LEU A 115 0.10 7.26 -17.04
CA LEU A 115 -1.25 6.84 -17.45
C LEU A 115 -1.20 5.73 -18.51
N SER A 116 -0.24 5.80 -19.44
CA SER A 116 0.02 4.72 -20.40
C SER A 116 0.45 3.42 -19.69
N GLU A 117 1.36 3.53 -18.72
CA GLU A 117 1.80 2.38 -17.91
C GLU A 117 0.67 1.82 -17.03
N LEU A 118 -0.19 2.68 -16.44
CA LEU A 118 -1.38 2.25 -15.70
C LEU A 118 -2.34 1.45 -16.59
N LYS A 119 -2.55 1.89 -17.84
CA LYS A 119 -3.40 1.15 -18.78
C LYS A 119 -2.84 -0.24 -19.04
N LYS A 120 -1.55 -0.35 -19.36
CA LYS A 120 -0.87 -1.65 -19.59
C LYS A 120 -0.99 -2.56 -18.35
N LEU A 121 -0.79 -1.99 -17.17
CA LEU A 121 -0.89 -2.69 -15.90
C LEU A 121 -2.30 -3.29 -15.70
N PHE A 122 -3.36 -2.48 -15.86
CA PHE A 122 -4.73 -2.96 -15.70
C PHE A 122 -5.12 -4.01 -16.77
N ASP A 123 -4.79 -3.77 -18.04
CA ASP A 123 -5.04 -4.74 -19.12
C ASP A 123 -4.38 -6.10 -18.80
N LYS A 124 -3.16 -6.07 -18.24
CA LYS A 124 -2.43 -7.28 -17.86
C LYS A 124 -3.00 -7.94 -16.60
N ILE A 125 -3.39 -7.17 -15.59
CA ILE A 125 -4.03 -7.69 -14.38
C ILE A 125 -5.31 -8.46 -14.75
N TYR A 126 -6.20 -7.86 -15.55
CA TYR A 126 -7.45 -8.52 -15.95
C TYR A 126 -7.24 -9.76 -16.81
N SER A 127 -6.19 -9.78 -17.66
CA SER A 127 -5.90 -10.96 -18.48
C SER A 127 -5.24 -12.11 -17.71
N GLN A 128 -4.50 -11.82 -16.64
CA GLN A 128 -3.85 -12.85 -15.80
C GLN A 128 -4.70 -13.33 -14.62
N TRP A 129 -5.48 -12.44 -14.01
CA TRP A 129 -6.29 -12.70 -12.81
C TRP A 129 -7.71 -12.18 -13.04
N SER A 130 -8.53 -12.98 -13.73
CA SER A 130 -9.89 -12.59 -14.11
C SER A 130 -10.84 -12.42 -12.92
N ASP A 131 -10.51 -13.01 -11.76
CA ASP A 131 -11.25 -12.94 -10.50
C ASP A 131 -10.73 -11.86 -9.52
N VAL A 132 -9.78 -11.03 -9.98
CA VAL A 132 -9.17 -9.97 -9.17
C VAL A 132 -10.22 -8.98 -8.64
N LYS A 133 -10.02 -8.52 -7.40
CA LYS A 133 -10.82 -7.46 -6.78
C LYS A 133 -9.94 -6.28 -6.43
N PHE A 134 -10.34 -5.09 -6.88
CA PHE A 134 -9.70 -3.84 -6.47
C PHE A 134 -10.35 -3.33 -5.19
N LEU A 135 -9.51 -3.07 -4.19
CA LEU A 135 -9.94 -2.64 -2.86
C LEU A 135 -9.14 -1.41 -2.44
N ASN A 136 -9.79 -0.49 -1.72
CA ASN A 136 -9.07 0.52 -0.95
C ASN A 136 -8.55 -0.06 0.37
N SER A 137 -7.70 0.68 1.07
CA SER A 137 -7.09 0.21 2.32
C SER A 137 -8.09 -0.07 3.44
N SER A 138 -9.21 0.68 3.52
CA SER A 138 -10.26 0.42 4.52
C SER A 138 -11.03 -0.86 4.20
N GLU A 139 -11.33 -1.13 2.93
CA GLU A 139 -11.95 -2.39 2.51
C GLU A 139 -11.05 -3.59 2.80
N LEU A 140 -9.76 -3.49 2.47
CA LEU A 140 -8.78 -4.53 2.81
C LEU A 140 -8.68 -4.72 4.33
N ASN A 141 -8.65 -3.63 5.08
CA ASN A 141 -8.65 -3.68 6.53
C ASN A 141 -9.87 -4.42 7.07
N LYS A 142 -11.08 -4.14 6.59
CA LYS A 142 -12.31 -4.85 7.04
C LYS A 142 -12.27 -6.35 6.80
N ILE A 143 -11.63 -6.80 5.70
CA ILE A 143 -11.48 -8.24 5.40
C ILE A 143 -10.55 -8.92 6.41
N ILE A 144 -9.47 -8.25 6.81
CA ILE A 144 -8.43 -8.82 7.70
C ILE A 144 -8.78 -8.60 9.18
N TRP A 145 -9.29 -7.42 9.52
CA TRP A 145 -9.76 -7.02 10.85
C TRP A 145 -11.11 -7.66 11.14
N GLN A 146 -11.13 -8.99 11.17
CA GLN A 146 -12.27 -9.71 11.71
C GLN A 146 -12.20 -9.61 13.24
N PRO A 147 -13.29 -9.21 13.91
CA PRO A 147 -13.39 -9.35 15.36
C PRO A 147 -13.16 -10.82 15.72
N GLU A 148 -12.43 -11.08 16.80
CA GLU A 148 -12.41 -12.43 17.37
C GLU A 148 -13.86 -12.81 17.68
N THR A 149 -14.38 -13.83 16.98
CA THR A 149 -15.64 -14.47 17.36
C THR A 149 -15.44 -15.02 18.76
N ARG A 150 -16.12 -14.41 19.73
CA ARG A 150 -16.23 -14.92 21.10
C ARG A 150 -17.01 -16.23 21.11
#